data_AF-A0A5K1CVP6-F1
#
_entry.id   AF-A0A5K1CVP6-F1
#
_cell.length_a   1.000
_cell.length_b   1.000
_cell.length_c   1.000
_cell.angle_alpha   90.00
_cell.angle_beta   90.00
_cell.angle_gamma   90.00
#
_symmetry.space_group_name_H-M   'P 1'
#
loop_
_entity.id
_entity.type
_entity.pdbx_description
1 polymer ?
#
loop_
_entity_poly.entity_id
_entity_poly.type
_entity_poly.pdbx_seq_one_letter_code
_entity_poly.pdbx_strand_id
1 'polypeptide(L)' 'KGNLTFQGQGYHTTIISWNDTANSTGGTIYSASVAIFANNFIAYNISFQ' A
#
# COMPACT_ATOMS: atom_id res chain seq x y z
N LYS A 1 1.91 5.49 -14.72
CA LYS A 1 1.68 6.76 -13.97
C LYS A 1 2.92 6.97 -13.10
N GLY A 2 3.49 8.18 -13.02
CA GLY A 2 4.72 8.45 -12.26
C GLY A 2 4.55 9.63 -11.31
N ASN A 3 5.51 9.80 -10.40
CA ASN A 3 5.58 10.92 -9.45
C ASN A 3 4.31 11.03 -8.58
N LEU A 4 3.97 9.95 -7.87
CA LEU A 4 2.83 9.92 -6.96
C LEU A 4 3.31 9.95 -5.51
N THR A 5 2.70 10.83 -4.72
CA THR A 5 2.98 10.95 -3.29
C THR A 5 1.74 10.63 -2.48
N PHE A 6 1.87 9.71 -1.53
CA PHE A 6 0.90 9.54 -0.45
C PHE A 6 1.37 10.35 0.77
N GLN A 7 0.48 11.21 1.28
CA GLN A 7 0.73 12.04 2.44
C GLN A 7 -0.34 11.76 3.49
N GLY A 8 0.02 11.00 4.53
CA GLY A 8 -0.83 10.80 5.69
C GLY A 8 -0.67 11.90 6.74
N GLN A 9 -1.54 11.86 7.75
CA GLN A 9 -1.49 12.76 8.91
C GLN A 9 -0.55 12.24 10.02
N GLY A 10 -0.07 11.00 9.92
CA GLY A 10 0.80 10.35 10.88
C GLY A 10 0.82 8.83 10.67
N TYR A 11 1.98 8.18 10.80
CA TYR A 11 2.08 6.74 10.48
C TYR A 11 1.27 5.84 11.43
N HIS A 12 0.96 6.33 12.64
CA HIS A 12 0.05 5.67 13.60
C HIS A 12 -1.42 6.03 13.40
N THR A 13 -1.73 7.09 12.65
CA THR A 13 -3.10 7.64 12.52
C THR A 13 -3.67 7.50 11.12
N THR A 14 -2.82 7.25 10.11
CA THR A 14 -3.21 6.98 8.73
C THR A 14 -2.67 5.62 8.31
N ILE A 15 -3.57 4.66 8.10
CA ILE A 15 -3.24 3.28 7.77
C ILE A 15 -4.10 2.82 6.60
N ILE A 16 -3.50 2.24 5.56
CA ILE A 16 -4.22 1.47 4.54
C ILE A 16 -4.00 0.00 4.87
N SER A 17 -5.10 -0.71 5.13
CA SER A 17 -5.08 -2.11 5.51
C SER A 17 -5.96 -2.94 4.58
N TRP A 18 -5.49 -4.14 4.22
CA TRP A 18 -6.29 -5.11 3.47
C TRP A 18 -6.05 -6.53 3.95
N ASN A 19 -7.12 -7.31 4.10
CA ASN A 19 -7.09 -8.66 4.72
C ASN A 19 -7.09 -9.78 3.68
N ASP A 20 -6.32 -9.61 2.61
CA ASP A 20 -6.14 -10.72 1.68
C ASP A 20 -5.02 -11.65 2.12
N THR A 21 -5.21 -12.92 1.81
CA THR A 21 -4.19 -13.96 1.94
C THR A 21 -3.87 -14.48 0.55
N ALA A 22 -2.71 -15.12 0.39
CA ALA A 22 -2.41 -15.84 -0.84
C ALA A 22 -3.51 -16.89 -1.16
N ASN A 23 -4.18 -17.42 -0.14
CA ASN A 23 -5.25 -18.39 -0.28
C ASN A 23 -6.57 -17.76 -0.77
N SER A 24 -6.95 -16.55 -0.31
CA SER A 24 -8.19 -15.87 -0.75
C SER A 24 -8.09 -15.28 -2.15
N THR A 25 -6.87 -14.96 -2.59
CA THR A 25 -6.60 -14.26 -3.86
C THR A 25 -6.00 -15.15 -4.95
N GLY A 26 -5.66 -16.40 -4.63
CA GLY A 26 -5.05 -17.33 -5.58
C GLY A 26 -3.58 -17.05 -5.88
N GLY A 27 -2.88 -16.26 -5.04
CA GLY A 27 -1.43 -16.08 -5.13
C GLY A 27 -0.90 -14.89 -4.32
N THR A 28 0.36 -14.99 -3.85
CA THR A 28 1.02 -13.97 -3.02
C THR A 28 1.06 -12.58 -3.65
N ILE A 29 1.25 -12.51 -4.98
CA ILE A 29 1.33 -11.22 -5.68
C ILE A 29 -0.01 -10.46 -5.69
N TYR A 30 -1.12 -11.17 -5.47
CA TYR A 30 -2.48 -10.63 -5.47
C TYR A 30 -2.98 -10.27 -4.07
N SER A 31 -2.22 -10.60 -3.02
CA SER A 31 -2.62 -10.35 -1.63
C SER A 31 -2.00 -9.09 -1.01
N ALA A 32 -1.35 -8.24 -1.80
CA ALA A 32 -0.75 -7.00 -1.30
C ALA A 32 -1.84 -5.97 -0.97
N SER A 33 -1.75 -5.32 0.20
CA SER A 33 -2.67 -4.23 0.57
C SER A 33 -2.47 -2.96 -0.25
N VAL A 34 -1.24 -2.72 -0.71
CA VAL A 34 -0.90 -1.66 -1.67
C VAL A 34 0.11 -2.20 -2.68
N ALA A 35 -0.23 -2.13 -3.96
CA ALA A 35 0.66 -2.48 -5.06
C ALA A 35 1.01 -1.24 -5.90
N ILE A 36 2.30 -0.95 -6.05
CA ILE A 36 2.79 0.25 -6.73
C ILE A 36 3.51 -0.12 -8.02
N PHE A 37 2.90 0.22 -9.16
CA PHE A 37 3.49 0.07 -10.50
C PHE A 37 3.77 1.45 -11.10
N ALA A 38 4.63 2.22 -10.42
CA ALA A 38 4.93 3.60 -10.75
C ALA A 38 6.38 3.97 -10.44
N ASN A 39 6.99 4.79 -11.30
CA ASN A 39 8.29 5.38 -11.02
C ASN A 39 8.15 6.55 -10.04
N ASN A 40 9.13 6.70 -9.14
CA ASN A 40 9.23 7.80 -8.17
C ASN A 40 8.01 7.91 -7.24
N PHE A 41 7.47 6.78 -6.78
CA PHE A 41 6.45 6.79 -5.73
C PHE A 41 7.09 7.14 -4.38
N ILE A 42 6.43 7.99 -3.61
CA ILE A 42 6.86 8.39 -2.27
C ILE A 42 5.68 8.28 -1.30
N ALA A 43 5.94 7.82 -0.08
CA ALA A 43 4.95 7.78 0.99
C ALA A 43 5.51 8.41 2.26
N TYR A 44 4.73 9.33 2.85
CA TYR A 44 5.07 10.00 4.10
C TYR A 44 3.94 9.89 5.12
N ASN A 45 4.30 9.69 6.39
CA ASN A 45 3.39 9.73 7.53
C ASN A 45 2.16 8.81 7.37
N ILE A 46 2.37 7.62 6.81
CA ILE A 46 1.34 6.61 6.54
C ILE A 46 1.91 5.20 6.74
N SER A 47 1.10 4.25 7.20
CA SER A 47 1.46 2.83 7.29
C SER A 47 0.64 1.97 6.31
N PHE A 48 1.20 0.84 5.93
CA PHE A 48 0.53 -0.21 5.15
C PHE A 48 0.49 -1.50 5.96
N GLN A 49 -0.68 -2.13 6.03
CA GLN A 49 -0.91 -3.39 6.77
C GLN A 49 -1.60 -4.43 5.90
#